data_AF-A0A963WHJ7-F1
#
_entry.id   AF-A0A963WHJ7-F1
#
_cell.length_a   1.000
_cell.length_b   1.000
_cell.length_c   1.000
_cell.angle_alpha   90.00
_cell.angle_beta   90.00
_cell.angle_gamma   90.00
#
_symmetry.space_group_name_H-M   'P 1'
#
loop_
_entity.id
_entity.type
_entity.pdbx_description
1 polymer ?
#
loop_
_entity_poly.entity_id
_entity_poly.type
_entity_poly.pdbx_seq_one_letter_code
_entity_poly.pdbx_strand_id
1 'polypeptide(L)' 'MRALFNLVMRIVSSLLGLLMLALGSIWIMQGLNVGPRTILQGFMVGDPQWTLWGAILALLGLGQVVWSNTRQENGNS' A
#
# COMPACT_ATOMS: atom_id res chain seq x y z
N MET A 1 10.95 -18.76 20.99
CA MET A 1 9.59 -18.48 20.44
C MET A 1 9.31 -17.00 20.22
N ARG A 2 9.61 -16.09 21.16
CA ARG A 2 9.31 -14.63 21.03
C ARG A 2 10.03 -13.93 19.85
N ALA A 3 11.27 -14.29 19.56
CA ALA A 3 12.04 -13.70 18.45
C ALA A 3 11.43 -14.01 17.07
N LEU A 4 10.99 -15.26 16.86
CA LEU A 4 10.31 -15.67 15.62
C LEU A 4 8.98 -14.93 15.43
N PHE A 5 8.19 -14.81 16.50
CA PHE A 5 6.93 -14.06 16.48
C PHE A 5 7.12 -12.58 16.11
N ASN A 6 8.13 -11.91 16.68
CA ASN A 6 8.44 -10.53 16.35
C ASN A 6 8.89 -10.36 14.88
N LEU A 7 9.66 -11.32 14.36
CA LEU A 7 10.10 -11.32 12.97
C LEU A 7 8.91 -11.52 12.01
N VAL A 8 8.00 -12.45 12.32
CA VAL A 8 6.77 -12.67 11.53
C VAL A 8 5.89 -11.42 11.55
N MET A 9 5.62 -10.83 12.71
CA MET A 9 4.80 -9.62 12.80
C MET A 9 5.40 -8.44 12.02
N ARG A 10 6.73 -8.34 11.97
CA ARG A 10 7.46 -7.32 11.18
C ARG A 10 7.33 -7.54 9.67
N ILE A 11 7.45 -8.79 9.21
CA ILE A 11 7.23 -9.15 7.81
C ILE A 11 5.78 -8.88 7.42
N VAL A 12 4.82 -9.31 8.24
CA VAL A 12 3.39 -9.12 8.01
C VAL A 12 3.04 -7.63 7.91
N SER A 13 3.54 -6.79 8.83
CA SER A 13 3.30 -5.35 8.77
C SER A 13 3.94 -4.70 7.53
N SER A 14 5.10 -5.16 7.09
CA SER A 14 5.76 -4.64 5.88
C SER A 14 5.01 -5.06 4.61
N LEU A 15 4.58 -6.33 4.55
CA LEU A 15 3.76 -6.85 3.44
C LEU A 15 2.40 -6.19 3.36
N LEU A 16 1.75 -5.94 4.50
CA LEU A 16 0.48 -5.19 4.55
C LEU A 16 0.62 -3.80 3.95
N GLY A 17 1.67 -3.06 4.34
CA GLY A 17 1.91 -1.72 3.81
C GLY A 17 2.19 -1.72 2.32
N LEU A 18 2.98 -2.69 1.85
CA LEU A 18 3.26 -2.87 0.42
C LEU A 18 1.99 -3.25 -0.37
N LEU A 19 1.13 -4.09 0.20
CA LEU A 19 -0.15 -4.47 -0.39
C LEU A 19 -1.09 -3.27 -0.51
N MET A 20 -1.18 -2.45 0.54
CA MET A 20 -1.97 -1.22 0.52
C MET A 20 -1.45 -0.22 -0.54
N LEU A 21 -0.13 -0.10 -0.67
CA LEU A 21 0.49 0.74 -1.70
C LEU A 21 0.17 0.23 -3.11
N ALA A 22 0.27 -1.09 -3.33
CA ALA A 22 -0.02 -1.72 -4.62
C ALA A 22 -1.50 -1.58 -5.00
N LEU A 23 -2.42 -1.85 -4.07
CA LEU A 23 -3.87 -1.69 -4.29
C LEU A 23 -4.24 -0.22 -4.53
N GLY A 24 -3.67 0.71 -3.78
CA GLY A 24 -3.91 2.14 -3.99
C GLY A 24 -3.43 2.61 -5.36
N SER A 25 -2.26 2.14 -5.79
CA SER A 25 -1.72 2.42 -7.13
C SER A 25 -2.60 1.85 -8.25
N ILE A 26 -3.15 0.65 -8.05
CA ILE A 26 -4.11 0.04 -8.99
C ILE A 26 -5.38 0.89 -9.10
N TRP A 27 -5.93 1.35 -7.98
CA TRP A 27 -7.12 2.22 -7.99
C TRP A 27 -6.86 3.59 -8.64
N ILE A 28 -5.66 4.17 -8.45
CA ILE A 28 -5.25 5.38 -9.16
C ILE A 28 -5.23 5.15 -10.68
N MET A 29 -4.60 4.06 -11.12
CA MET A 29 -4.56 3.66 -12.53
C MET A 29 -5.95 3.40 -13.12
N GLN A 30 -6.84 2.74 -12.38
CA GLN A 30 -8.21 2.48 -12.79
C GLN A 30 -9.02 3.79 -12.93
N GLY A 31 -8.98 4.68 -11.94
CA GLY A 31 -9.73 5.94 -11.99
C GLY A 31 -9.23 6.89 -13.09
N LEU A 32 -7.93 6.88 -13.39
CA LEU A 32 -7.35 7.66 -14.49
C LEU A 32 -7.59 7.03 -15.87
N ASN A 33 -8.11 5.80 -15.93
CA ASN A 33 -8.21 5.01 -17.15
C ASN A 33 -6.85 4.80 -17.85
N VAL A 34 -5.77 4.69 -17.06
CA VAL A 34 -4.40 4.51 -17.55
C VAL A 34 -3.84 3.21 -16.99
N GLY A 35 -3.67 2.20 -17.84
CA GLY A 35 -3.13 0.91 -17.43
C GLY A 35 -3.38 -0.23 -18.44
N PRO A 36 -2.96 -1.46 -18.11
CA PRO A 36 -3.27 -2.64 -18.90
C PRO A 36 -4.78 -2.96 -18.83
N ARG A 37 -5.37 -3.37 -19.96
CA ARG A 37 -6.79 -3.81 -20.04
C ARG A 37 -7.16 -4.97 -19.11
N THR A 38 -6.17 -5.66 -18.54
CA THR A 38 -6.37 -6.70 -17.52
C THR A 38 -6.72 -6.13 -16.15
N ILE A 39 -6.24 -4.93 -15.82
CA ILE A 39 -6.50 -4.26 -14.54
C ILE A 39 -7.59 -3.18 -14.70
N LEU A 40 -7.75 -2.64 -15.91
CA LEU A 40 -8.85 -1.75 -16.30
C LEU A 40 -10.13 -2.55 -16.61
N GLN A 41 -10.63 -3.33 -15.65
CA GLN A 41 -11.88 -4.06 -15.78
C GLN A 41 -12.82 -3.73 -14.63
N GLY A 42 -14.10 -3.49 -14.94
CA GLY A 42 -15.16 -3.23 -13.96
C GLY A 42 -15.65 -1.78 -13.92
N PHE A 43 -16.59 -1.52 -13.01
CA PHE A 43 -17.31 -0.25 -12.87
C PHE A 43 -16.45 0.93 -12.37
N MET A 44 -15.20 0.68 -11.99
CA MET A 44 -14.30 1.65 -11.33
C MET A 44 -13.42 2.41 -12.34
N VAL A 45 -13.44 2.00 -13.61
CA VAL A 45 -12.57 2.55 -14.66
C VAL A 45 -13.15 3.83 -15.24
N GLY A 46 -12.37 4.91 -15.20
CA GLY A 46 -12.75 6.22 -15.75
C GLY A 46 -13.56 7.10 -14.80
N ASP A 47 -13.66 6.75 -13.52
CA ASP A 47 -14.28 7.60 -12.49
C ASP A 47 -13.21 8.17 -11.54
N PRO A 48 -12.98 9.50 -11.54
CA PRO A 48 -11.95 10.18 -10.75
C PRO A 48 -12.06 9.96 -9.24
N GLN A 49 -13.24 9.55 -8.75
CA GLN A 49 -13.44 9.24 -7.34
C GLN A 49 -12.50 8.12 -6.87
N TRP A 50 -12.28 7.09 -7.69
CA TRP A 50 -11.37 5.99 -7.36
C TRP A 50 -9.91 6.41 -7.37
N THR A 51 -9.54 7.39 -8.20
CA THR A 51 -8.20 7.99 -8.15
C THR A 51 -7.95 8.68 -6.81
N LEU A 52 -8.94 9.40 -6.28
CA LEU A 52 -8.82 10.07 -4.99
C LEU A 52 -8.69 9.05 -3.84
N TRP A 53 -9.54 8.03 -3.83
CA TRP A 53 -9.49 6.96 -2.82
C TRP A 53 -8.19 6.14 -2.90
N GLY A 54 -7.74 5.81 -4.11
CA GLY A 54 -6.47 5.13 -4.34
C GLY A 54 -5.27 5.95 -3.88
N ALA A 55 -5.27 7.27 -4.13
CA ALA A 55 -4.23 8.19 -3.68
C ALA A 55 -4.16 8.26 -2.14
N ILE A 56 -5.31 8.34 -1.46
CA ILE A 56 -5.37 8.30 -0.01
C ILE A 56 -4.85 6.96 0.52
N LEU A 57 -5.29 5.83 -0.07
CA LEU A 57 -4.83 4.50 0.34
C LEU A 57 -3.32 4.31 0.14
N ALA A 58 -2.79 4.78 -0.99
CA ALA A 58 -1.36 4.76 -1.27
C ALA A 58 -0.57 5.64 -0.30
N LEU A 59 -1.07 6.83 0.05
CA LEU A 59 -0.46 7.70 1.06
C LEU A 59 -0.47 7.05 2.45
N LEU A 60 -1.57 6.41 2.84
CA LEU A 60 -1.65 5.68 4.11
C LEU A 60 -0.72 4.47 4.13
N GLY A 61 -0.65 3.69 3.04
CA GLY A 61 0.28 2.58 2.88
C GLY A 61 1.73 3.04 2.94
N LEU A 62 2.08 4.12 2.24
CA LEU A 62 3.40 4.73 2.28
C LEU A 62 3.74 5.21 3.69
N GLY A 63 2.82 5.90 4.35
CA GLY A 63 2.97 6.32 5.74
C GLY A 63 3.20 5.15 6.69
N GLN A 64 2.48 4.04 6.49
CA GLN A 64 2.63 2.83 7.30
C GLN A 64 3.98 2.12 7.05
N VAL A 65 4.45 2.08 5.80
CA VAL A 65 5.77 1.55 5.45
C VAL A 65 6.88 2.43 6.03
N VAL A 66 6.80 3.74 5.81
CA VAL A 66 7.77 4.72 6.33
C VAL A 66 7.81 4.65 7.86
N TRP A 67 6.65 4.70 8.54
CA TRP A 67 6.58 4.59 10.00
C TRP A 67 7.20 3.29 10.52
N SER A 68 6.85 2.15 9.89
CA SER A 68 7.40 0.84 10.23
C SER A 68 8.91 0.81 10.03
N ASN A 69 9.44 1.56 9.06
CA ASN A 69 10.87 1.66 8.78
C ASN A 69 11.60 2.65 9.72
N THR A 70 11.04 3.83 9.97
CA THR A 70 11.63 4.84 10.90
C THR A 70 11.63 4.39 12.36
N ARG A 71 10.69 3.52 12.78
CA ARG A 71 10.77 2.88 14.11
C ARG A 71 11.97 1.94 14.25
N GLN A 72 12.62 1.55 13.16
CA GLN A 72 13.78 0.66 13.18
C GLN A 72 15.10 1.43 13.37
N GLU A 73 15.20 2.69 12.94
CA GLU A 73 16.43 3.50 13.11
C GLU A 73 16.70 3.93 14.56
N ASN A 74 15.65 4.14 15.37
CA ASN A 74 15.82 4.56 16.77
C ASN A 74 16.21 3.44 17.75
N GLY A 75 16.50 2.23 17.26
CA GLY A 75 16.91 1.08 18.08
C GLY A 75 18.42 0.78 18.05
N ASN A 76 19.23 1.63 17.40
CA ASN A 76 20.64 1.36 17.15
C ASN A 76 21.56 2.57 17.46
N SER A 77 21.41 3.14 18.65
CA SER A 77 22.34 4.14 19.21
C SER A 77 22.52 3.93 20.71
#